data_AF-A0AAJ0SFA9-F1
#
_entry.id   AF-A0AAJ0SFA9-F1
#
_cell.length_a   1.000
_cell.length_b   1.000
_cell.length_c   1.000
_cell.angle_alpha   90.00
_cell.angle_beta   90.00
_cell.angle_gamma   90.00
#
_symmetry.space_group_name_H-M   'P 1'
#
loop_
_entity.id
_entity.type
_entity.pdbx_description
1 polymer ?
#
loop_
_entity_poly.entity_id
_entity_poly.type
_entity_poly.pdbx_seq_one_letter_code
_entity_poly.pdbx_strand_id
1 'polypeptide(L)'
;MKKSSDDSEFEQTFSSLKRMGERFPGAKTTFELLKELNPETTTSQSDILVSEVHKIQYQSNTNSFFYFYFPIVSHILYHKSEYEKDLLKYLIGPNFANGTSEVDEMIAIIKGAMGFKLKENEFYLTKESQLWVENELPKLEKEIQREIDLCWKELDE
;
A
#
# COMPACT_ATOMS: atom_id res chain seq x y z
N MET A 1 16.68 8.03 25.42
CA MET A 1 15.23 7.74 25.41
C MET A 1 15.05 6.38 24.75
N LYS A 2 14.41 5.41 25.41
CA LYS A 2 14.07 4.14 24.77
C LYS A 2 12.95 4.44 23.76
N LYS A 3 13.17 4.13 22.48
CA LYS A 3 12.07 4.03 21.51
C LYS A 3 11.06 3.03 22.07
N SER A 4 9.77 3.35 22.00
CA SER A 4 8.72 2.37 22.29
C SER A 4 8.89 1.17 21.32
N SER A 5 8.43 -0.02 21.71
CA SER A 5 8.44 -1.19 20.81
C SER A 5 7.80 -0.84 19.47
N ASP A 6 6.69 -0.11 19.54
CA ASP A 6 5.82 0.24 18.42
C ASP A 6 6.51 1.21 17.46
N ASP A 7 7.29 2.18 17.97
CA ASP A 7 8.15 3.03 17.14
C ASP A 7 9.21 2.22 16.39
N SER A 8 9.70 1.13 16.98
CA SER A 8 10.70 0.27 16.33
C SER A 8 10.08 -0.64 15.29
N GLU A 9 8.84 -1.09 15.49
CA GLU A 9 8.10 -1.92 14.53
C GLU A 9 7.75 -1.09 13.29
N PHE A 10 7.18 0.11 13.48
CA PHE A 10 6.86 1.02 12.39
C PHE A 10 8.09 1.32 11.52
N GLU A 11 9.22 1.66 12.15
CA GLU A 11 10.45 1.96 11.39
C GLU A 11 10.98 0.76 10.59
N GLN A 12 10.75 -0.47 11.07
CA GLN A 12 11.15 -1.68 10.35
C GLN A 12 10.22 -1.95 9.16
N THR A 13 8.90 -1.83 9.36
CA THR A 13 7.90 -1.97 8.30
C THR A 13 8.15 -1.01 7.14
N PHE A 14 8.37 0.26 7.46
CA PHE A 14 8.57 1.30 6.44
C PHE A 14 10.05 1.58 6.15
N SER A 15 10.96 0.64 6.50
CA SER A 15 12.41 0.83 6.33
C SER A 15 12.84 1.10 4.88
N SER A 16 12.18 0.47 3.90
CA SER A 16 12.42 0.72 2.48
C SER A 16 12.02 2.13 2.06
N LEU A 17 10.87 2.62 2.53
CA LEU A 17 10.40 3.99 2.28
C LEU A 17 11.33 5.00 2.98
N LYS A 18 11.70 4.75 4.24
CA LYS A 18 12.63 5.58 5.01
C LYS A 18 13.96 5.75 4.29
N ARG A 19 14.54 4.64 3.81
CA ARG A 19 15.80 4.63 3.04
C ARG A 19 15.65 5.38 1.71
N MET A 20 14.52 5.23 1.03
CA MET A 20 14.24 6.01 -0.19
C MET A 20 14.15 7.52 0.11
N GLY A 21 13.61 7.89 1.27
CA GLY A 21 13.52 9.26 1.76
C GLY A 21 14.87 9.97 1.93
N GLU A 22 15.98 9.23 2.04
CA GLU A 22 17.33 9.81 2.05
C GLU A 22 17.71 10.47 0.72
N ARG A 23 17.04 10.09 -0.37
CA ARG A 23 17.31 10.58 -1.74
C ARG A 23 16.14 11.31 -2.36
N PHE A 24 14.91 10.96 -1.97
CA PHE A 24 13.67 11.48 -2.55
C PHE A 24 12.82 12.18 -1.49
N PRO A 25 12.68 13.52 -1.52
CA PRO A 25 11.94 14.27 -0.52
C PRO A 25 10.48 13.82 -0.35
N GLY A 26 9.81 13.39 -1.42
CA GLY A 26 8.43 12.90 -1.34
C GLY A 26 8.31 11.59 -0.56
N ALA A 27 9.28 10.69 -0.69
CA ALA A 27 9.33 9.45 0.10
C ALA A 27 9.59 9.75 1.59
N LYS A 28 10.42 10.75 1.89
CA LYS A 28 10.64 11.21 3.28
C LYS A 28 9.37 11.78 3.88
N THR A 29 8.69 12.65 3.15
CA THR A 29 7.43 13.28 3.60
C THR A 29 6.35 12.23 3.80
N THR A 30 6.23 11.27 2.87
CA THR A 30 5.32 10.13 3.00
C THR A 30 5.60 9.34 4.28
N PHE A 31 6.88 9.04 4.57
CA PHE A 31 7.25 8.32 5.80
C PHE A 31 6.84 9.06 7.07
N GLU A 32 7.11 10.37 7.13
CA GLU A 32 6.75 11.22 8.28
C GLU A 32 5.23 11.30 8.45
N LEU A 33 4.47 11.45 7.36
CA LEU A 33 3.01 11.51 7.39
C LEU A 33 2.36 10.17 7.75
N LEU A 34 2.90 9.04 7.27
CA LEU A 34 2.43 7.71 7.65
C LEU A 34 2.62 7.46 9.14
N LYS A 35 3.71 7.97 9.74
CA LYS A 35 4.00 7.78 11.16
C LYS A 35 2.93 8.40 12.06
N GLU A 36 2.38 9.52 11.63
CA GLU A 36 1.36 10.27 12.36
C GLU A 36 -0.07 9.90 11.94
N LEU A 37 -0.24 9.00 10.96
CA LEU A 37 -1.53 8.63 10.41
C LEU A 37 -2.35 7.87 11.45
N ASN A 38 -3.58 8.30 11.65
CA ASN A 38 -4.53 7.69 12.56
C ASN A 38 -5.98 8.00 12.13
N PRO A 39 -7.00 7.43 12.79
CA PRO A 39 -8.40 7.67 12.42
C PRO A 39 -8.83 9.15 12.52
N GLU A 40 -8.21 9.95 13.39
CA GLU A 40 -8.52 11.38 13.58
C GLU A 40 -7.77 12.30 12.59
N THR A 41 -6.84 11.77 11.79
CA THR A 41 -6.13 12.54 10.76
C THR A 41 -7.15 13.21 9.81
N THR A 42 -6.99 14.52 9.59
CA THR A 42 -7.95 15.29 8.79
C THR A 42 -7.87 14.92 7.31
N THR A 43 -8.96 15.11 6.57
CA THR A 43 -8.99 14.92 5.10
C THR A 43 -7.87 15.68 4.41
N SER A 44 -7.62 16.95 4.79
CA SER A 44 -6.52 17.73 4.19
C SER A 44 -5.13 17.12 4.41
N GLN A 45 -4.88 16.49 5.57
CA GLN A 45 -3.60 15.82 5.82
C GLN A 45 -3.50 14.52 5.04
N SER A 46 -4.60 13.77 4.95
CA SER A 46 -4.67 12.55 4.14
C SER A 46 -4.52 12.83 2.65
N ASP A 47 -5.12 13.91 2.13
CA ASP A 47 -4.93 14.37 0.75
C ASP A 47 -3.46 14.67 0.44
N ILE A 48 -2.76 15.33 1.38
CA ILE A 48 -1.33 15.59 1.25
C ILE A 48 -0.55 14.28 1.22
N LEU A 49 -0.86 13.34 2.13
CA LEU A 49 -0.21 12.03 2.17
C LEU A 49 -0.39 11.28 0.85
N VAL A 50 -1.61 11.19 0.33
CA VAL A 50 -1.89 10.51 -0.95
C VAL A 50 -1.17 11.20 -2.12
N SER A 51 -1.14 12.53 -2.13
CA SER A 51 -0.39 13.30 -3.12
C SER A 51 1.12 12.99 -3.06
N GLU A 52 1.70 12.87 -1.86
CA GLU A 52 3.12 12.51 -1.70
C GLU A 52 3.39 11.07 -2.13
N VAL A 53 2.49 10.13 -1.86
CA VAL A 53 2.58 8.75 -2.37
C VAL A 53 2.64 8.74 -3.89
N HIS A 54 1.78 9.51 -4.57
CA HIS A 54 1.77 9.61 -6.03
C HIS A 54 3.06 10.22 -6.62
N LYS A 55 3.77 11.05 -5.85
CA LYS A 55 5.06 11.63 -6.27
C LYS A 55 6.22 10.63 -6.15
N ILE A 56 6.04 9.51 -5.45
CA ILE A 56 7.06 8.48 -5.38
C ILE A 56 7.16 7.81 -6.75
N GLN A 57 8.28 8.02 -7.45
CA GLN A 57 8.55 7.35 -8.73
C GLN A 57 9.42 6.12 -8.50
N TYR A 58 8.83 5.07 -7.92
CA TYR A 58 9.52 3.80 -7.69
C TYR A 58 9.70 3.01 -9.00
N GLN A 59 10.82 3.24 -9.70
CA GLN A 59 11.15 2.53 -10.93
C GLN A 59 11.71 1.15 -10.64
N SER A 60 10.89 0.10 -10.81
CA SER A 60 11.30 -1.29 -10.64
C SER A 60 10.44 -2.23 -11.48
N ASN A 61 10.72 -3.52 -11.42
CA ASN A 61 9.83 -4.53 -12.00
C ASN A 61 8.50 -4.59 -11.23
N THR A 62 7.50 -5.17 -11.87
CA THR A 62 6.12 -5.28 -11.38
C THR A 62 6.02 -5.84 -9.96
N ASN A 63 6.76 -6.90 -9.63
CA ASN A 63 6.73 -7.52 -8.31
C ASN A 63 7.37 -6.63 -7.24
N SER A 64 8.54 -6.06 -7.52
CA SER A 64 9.21 -5.14 -6.61
C SER A 64 8.36 -3.87 -6.38
N PHE A 65 7.70 -3.38 -7.42
CA PHE A 65 6.78 -2.25 -7.33
C PHE A 65 5.62 -2.57 -6.39
N PHE A 66 4.93 -3.69 -6.63
CA PHE A 66 3.86 -4.18 -5.75
C PHE A 66 4.33 -4.26 -4.30
N TYR A 67 5.44 -4.97 -4.04
CA TYR A 67 5.92 -5.18 -2.68
C TYR A 67 6.38 -3.91 -1.97
N PHE A 68 6.81 -2.89 -2.72
CA PHE A 68 7.17 -1.59 -2.16
C PHE A 68 5.92 -0.82 -1.69
N TYR A 69 4.87 -0.77 -2.52
CA TYR A 69 3.65 -0.01 -2.20
C TYR A 69 2.72 -0.74 -1.24
N PHE A 70 2.78 -2.07 -1.15
CA PHE A 70 1.87 -2.84 -0.32
C PHE A 70 1.80 -2.40 1.17
N PRO A 71 2.91 -2.24 1.91
CA PRO A 71 2.85 -1.72 3.27
C PRO A 71 2.27 -0.30 3.36
N ILE A 72 2.54 0.54 2.36
CA ILE A 72 2.06 1.94 2.32
C ILE A 72 0.55 1.97 2.11
N VAL A 73 0.07 1.31 1.06
CA VAL A 73 -1.35 1.32 0.68
C VAL A 73 -2.22 0.68 1.74
N SER A 74 -1.84 -0.51 2.23
CA SER A 74 -2.63 -1.20 3.26
C SER A 74 -2.70 -0.42 4.58
N HIS A 75 -1.64 0.29 4.95
CA HIS A 75 -1.64 1.11 6.16
C HIS A 75 -2.52 2.35 6.00
N ILE A 76 -2.47 3.02 4.84
CA ILE A 76 -3.35 4.16 4.56
C ILE A 76 -4.82 3.73 4.56
N LEU A 77 -5.15 2.66 3.82
CA LEU A 77 -6.53 2.22 3.65
C LEU A 77 -7.13 1.60 4.91
N TYR A 78 -6.32 1.14 5.86
CA TYR A 78 -6.81 0.78 7.19
C TYR A 78 -7.37 2.01 7.93
N HIS A 79 -6.67 3.15 7.90
CA HIS A 79 -7.08 4.35 8.63
C HIS A 79 -8.06 5.24 7.85
N LYS A 80 -7.97 5.22 6.52
CA LYS A 80 -8.64 6.13 5.59
C LYS A 80 -9.13 5.39 4.35
N SER A 81 -10.12 4.52 4.54
CA SER A 81 -10.69 3.67 3.50
C SER A 81 -11.26 4.44 2.30
N GLU A 82 -11.64 5.71 2.49
CA GLU A 82 -12.19 6.58 1.46
C GLU A 82 -11.23 6.86 0.29
N TYR A 83 -9.91 6.62 0.47
CA TYR A 83 -8.89 6.81 -0.58
C TYR A 83 -8.63 5.56 -1.43
N GLU A 84 -9.48 4.54 -1.36
CA GLU A 84 -9.33 3.30 -2.14
C GLU A 84 -9.08 3.60 -3.63
N LYS A 85 -9.83 4.57 -4.19
CA LYS A 85 -9.81 4.88 -5.62
C LYS A 85 -8.48 5.44 -6.09
N ASP A 86 -7.77 6.11 -5.18
CA ASP A 86 -6.50 6.74 -5.49
C ASP A 86 -5.31 5.78 -5.30
N LEU A 87 -5.51 4.68 -4.57
CA LEU A 87 -4.43 3.84 -4.05
C LEU A 87 -4.50 2.38 -4.48
N LEU A 88 -5.68 1.81 -4.75
CA LEU A 88 -5.80 0.40 -5.12
C LEU A 88 -5.02 0.06 -6.39
N LYS A 89 -4.91 0.98 -7.35
CA LYS A 89 -4.09 0.82 -8.56
C LYS A 89 -2.66 0.33 -8.30
N TYR A 90 -2.05 0.68 -7.16
CA TYR A 90 -0.71 0.23 -6.79
C TYR A 90 -0.64 -1.24 -6.40
N LEU A 91 -1.77 -1.85 -6.03
CA LEU A 91 -1.90 -3.27 -5.72
C LEU A 91 -2.49 -4.06 -6.90
N ILE A 92 -3.46 -3.49 -7.61
CA ILE A 92 -4.16 -4.17 -8.70
C ILE A 92 -3.33 -4.18 -9.98
N GLY A 93 -2.86 -3.01 -10.43
CA GLY A 93 -2.15 -2.86 -11.71
C GLY A 93 -0.96 -3.80 -11.87
N PRO A 94 -0.08 -3.97 -10.86
CA PRO A 94 1.03 -4.91 -10.96
C PRO A 94 0.59 -6.38 -11.10
N ASN A 95 -0.43 -6.82 -10.35
CA ASN A 95 -0.91 -8.19 -10.43
C ASN A 95 -1.68 -8.44 -11.74
N PHE A 96 -2.37 -7.42 -12.24
CA PHE A 96 -2.96 -7.42 -13.58
C PHE A 96 -1.92 -7.56 -14.68
N ALA A 97 -0.84 -6.78 -14.63
CA ALA A 97 0.27 -6.89 -15.57
C ALA A 97 0.97 -8.27 -15.52
N ASN A 98 0.83 -8.99 -14.41
CA ASN A 98 1.29 -10.38 -14.24
C ASN A 98 0.24 -11.43 -14.67
N GLY A 99 -0.90 -11.01 -15.22
CA GLY A 99 -1.93 -11.88 -15.79
C GLY A 99 -3.18 -12.11 -14.92
N THR A 100 -3.32 -11.42 -13.78
CA THR A 100 -4.49 -11.59 -12.90
C THR A 100 -5.60 -10.62 -13.26
N SER A 101 -6.74 -11.10 -13.74
CA SER A 101 -7.84 -10.24 -14.20
C SER A 101 -9.20 -10.55 -13.57
N GLU A 102 -9.25 -11.51 -12.64
CA GLU A 102 -10.47 -11.85 -11.90
C GLU A 102 -10.38 -11.34 -10.45
N VAL A 103 -11.49 -10.82 -9.92
CA VAL A 103 -11.55 -10.19 -8.58
C VAL A 103 -11.13 -11.16 -7.48
N ASP A 104 -11.68 -12.37 -7.48
CA ASP A 104 -11.38 -13.38 -6.45
C ASP A 104 -9.91 -13.81 -6.48
N GLU A 105 -9.34 -13.94 -7.67
CA GLU A 105 -7.92 -14.26 -7.85
C GLU A 105 -7.01 -13.12 -7.38
N MET A 106 -7.41 -11.88 -7.66
CA MET A 106 -6.70 -10.68 -7.21
C MET A 106 -6.65 -10.59 -5.69
N ILE A 107 -7.78 -10.82 -5.02
CA ILE A 107 -7.84 -10.87 -3.55
C ILE A 107 -6.96 -12.01 -3.02
N ALA A 108 -7.07 -13.20 -3.61
CA ALA A 108 -6.29 -14.37 -3.20
C ALA A 108 -4.77 -14.14 -3.36
N ILE A 109 -4.33 -13.49 -4.44
CA ILE A 109 -2.92 -13.16 -4.69
C ILE A 109 -2.42 -12.13 -3.68
N ILE A 110 -3.18 -11.08 -3.39
CA ILE A 110 -2.76 -10.06 -2.41
C ILE A 110 -2.66 -10.68 -1.00
N LYS A 111 -3.62 -11.51 -0.60
CA LYS A 111 -3.56 -12.25 0.67
C LYS A 111 -2.38 -13.22 0.71
N GLY A 112 -2.16 -13.97 -0.38
CA GLY A 112 -1.04 -14.88 -0.52
C GLY A 112 0.31 -14.17 -0.42
N ALA A 113 0.42 -12.99 -1.05
CA ALA A 113 1.61 -12.16 -1.02
C ALA A 113 1.91 -11.63 0.39
N MET A 114 0.88 -11.23 1.15
CA MET A 114 1.02 -10.89 2.56
C MET A 114 1.57 -12.08 3.35
N GLY A 115 0.94 -13.26 3.24
CA GLY A 115 1.36 -14.45 3.97
C GLY A 115 2.77 -14.91 3.60
N PHE A 116 3.17 -14.78 2.33
CA PHE A 116 4.52 -15.06 1.86
C PHE A 116 5.53 -14.08 2.47
N LYS A 117 5.27 -12.77 2.39
CA LYS A 117 6.20 -11.75 2.86
C LYS A 117 6.36 -11.70 4.37
N LEU A 118 5.29 -11.94 5.13
CA LEU A 118 5.37 -12.02 6.59
C LEU A 118 6.20 -13.22 7.08
N LYS A 119 6.27 -14.32 6.30
CA LYS A 119 7.19 -15.43 6.60
C LYS A 119 8.65 -15.06 6.35
N GLU A 120 8.93 -14.22 5.35
CA GLU A 120 10.29 -13.73 5.07
C GLU A 120 10.74 -12.65 6.06
N ASN A 121 9.81 -11.76 6.44
CA ASN A 121 10.04 -10.63 7.33
C ASN A 121 8.76 -10.36 8.14
N GLU A 122 8.79 -10.67 9.44
CA GLU A 122 7.65 -10.48 10.33
C GLU A 122 7.16 -9.03 10.42
N PHE A 123 8.05 -8.07 10.15
CA PHE A 123 7.73 -6.64 10.15
C PHE A 123 7.26 -6.13 8.80
N TYR A 124 7.01 -6.98 7.80
CA TYR A 124 6.68 -6.51 6.45
C TYR A 124 5.40 -5.66 6.39
N LEU A 125 4.38 -5.96 7.20
CA LEU A 125 3.15 -5.18 7.34
C LEU A 125 2.87 -4.91 8.82
N THR A 126 2.28 -3.75 9.12
CA THR A 126 1.70 -3.46 10.44
C THR A 126 0.54 -4.41 10.75
N LYS A 127 0.14 -4.54 12.01
CA LYS A 127 -1.03 -5.37 12.39
C LYS A 127 -2.32 -4.83 11.78
N GLU A 128 -2.44 -3.51 11.74
CA GLU A 128 -3.48 -2.74 11.10
C GLU A 128 -3.59 -3.07 9.61
N SER A 129 -2.46 -3.00 8.89
CA SER A 129 -2.37 -3.41 7.49
C SER A 129 -2.83 -4.86 7.27
N GLN A 130 -2.42 -5.78 8.14
CA GLN A 130 -2.84 -7.19 8.05
C GLN A 130 -4.34 -7.35 8.26
N LEU A 131 -4.91 -6.65 9.23
CA LEU A 131 -6.36 -6.64 9.48
C LEU A 131 -7.14 -6.10 8.29
N TRP A 132 -6.63 -5.04 7.64
CA TRP A 132 -7.25 -4.50 6.43
C TRP A 132 -7.23 -5.52 5.29
N VAL A 133 -6.08 -6.16 5.03
CA VAL A 133 -5.96 -7.19 3.98
C VAL A 133 -6.90 -8.38 4.23
N GLU A 134 -7.03 -8.82 5.49
CA GLU A 134 -7.86 -9.98 5.79
C GLU A 134 -9.36 -9.70 5.74
N ASN A 135 -9.78 -8.54 6.26
CA ASN A 135 -11.19 -8.27 6.56
C ASN A 135 -11.83 -7.23 5.66
N GLU A 136 -11.07 -6.23 5.20
CA GLU A 136 -11.64 -5.10 4.45
C GLU A 136 -11.41 -5.24 2.95
N LEU A 137 -10.21 -5.66 2.51
CA LEU A 137 -9.93 -5.90 1.08
C LEU A 137 -10.97 -6.83 0.40
N PRO A 138 -11.44 -7.95 1.01
CA PRO A 138 -12.45 -8.79 0.37
C PRO A 138 -13.82 -8.13 0.18
N LYS A 139 -14.10 -7.02 0.86
CA LYS A 139 -15.35 -6.27 0.71
C LYS A 139 -15.29 -5.26 -0.44
N LEU A 140 -14.10 -5.03 -1.01
CA LEU A 140 -13.84 -4.06 -2.07
C LEU A 140 -13.97 -4.66 -3.48
N GLU A 141 -14.80 -5.67 -3.68
CA GLU A 141 -14.94 -6.38 -4.97
C GLU A 141 -15.24 -5.42 -6.14
N LYS A 142 -16.12 -4.43 -5.91
CA LYS A 142 -16.51 -3.46 -6.94
C LYS A 142 -15.37 -2.52 -7.30
N GLU A 143 -14.63 -2.08 -6.29
CA GLU A 143 -13.49 -1.18 -6.42
C GLU A 143 -12.34 -1.91 -7.14
N ILE A 144 -12.08 -3.17 -6.78
CA ILE A 144 -11.10 -4.02 -7.47
C ILE A 144 -11.49 -4.22 -8.93
N GLN A 145 -12.76 -4.57 -9.21
CA GLN A 145 -13.25 -4.70 -10.59
C GLN A 145 -13.05 -3.40 -11.38
N ARG A 146 -13.38 -2.26 -10.77
CA ARG A 146 -13.19 -0.95 -11.41
C ARG A 146 -11.74 -0.70 -11.79
N GLU A 147 -10.78 -1.04 -10.92
CA GLU A 147 -9.36 -0.89 -11.25
C GLU A 147 -8.90 -1.86 -12.35
N ILE A 148 -9.42 -3.10 -12.37
CA ILE A 148 -9.18 -4.07 -13.46
C ILE A 148 -9.71 -3.52 -14.79
N ASP A 149 -10.92 -2.97 -14.80
CA ASP A 149 -11.54 -2.38 -16.00
C ASP A 149 -10.71 -1.21 -16.53
N LEU A 150 -10.15 -0.37 -15.63
CA LEU A 150 -9.24 0.70 -16.01
C LEU A 150 -7.96 0.15 -16.66
N CYS A 151 -7.37 -0.92 -16.10
CA CYS A 151 -6.19 -1.55 -16.70
C CYS A 151 -6.46 -2.12 -18.10
N TRP A 152 -7.63 -2.74 -18.32
CA TRP A 152 -8.02 -3.18 -19.67
C TRP A 152 -8.14 -2.01 -20.64
N LYS A 153 -8.78 -0.92 -20.20
CA LYS A 153 -8.94 0.27 -21.03
C LYS A 153 -7.59 0.88 -21.44
N GLU A 154 -6.61 0.91 -20.53
CA GLU A 154 -5.25 1.40 -20.82
C GLU A 154 -4.49 0.54 -21.84
N LEU A 155 -4.84 -0.75 -22.00
CA LEU A 155 -4.24 -1.63 -23.01
C LEU A 155 -4.86 -1.45 -24.41
N ASP A 156 -6.11 -0.99 -24.46
CA ASP A 156 -6.85 -0.77 -25.69
C ASP A 156 -6.54 0.62 -26.34
N GLU A 157 -5.86 1.52 -25.61
CA GLU A 157 -5.42 2.86 -26.06
C GLU A 157 -4.02 2.85 -26.70
#